data_AF-A0A3D9MW64-F1
#
_entry.id   AF-A0A3D9MW64-F1
#
_cell.length_a   1.000
_cell.length_b   1.000
_cell.length_c   1.000
_cell.angle_alpha   90.00
_cell.angle_beta   90.00
_cell.angle_gamma   90.00
#
_symmetry.space_group_name_H-M   'P 1'
#
loop_
_entity.id
_entity.type
_entity.pdbx_description
1 polymer ?
#
loop_
_entity_poly.entity_id
_entity_poly.type
_entity_poly.pdbx_seq_one_letter_code
_entity_poly.pdbx_strand_id
1 'polypeptide(L)'
;MIKKIPTRLTGFFVRWLTTTLLSISLAACGSGDGSSSQLTSTDSSAVTSEQSNKTPLRPPPFSEVKFSPSALSKTNSPSVLKASTQSAGSLSGYVQAQWIWNSYRISVCWENPAPWNDAQREWAKEAVTSTWDANSDVTFVDWTTCPESGTYLGVRLSITDGQPITRQLGEAGIGWKSNVKLNMDFGSWSPICSFRDQLESCVKTVAVHEFGHLLAFAHEQDRPDTPEGCKDQGTGMTGGVVLGAWDLNSVMNYCNPEWMGLGLLSPVDVNMVQTYYGKPGSKIYSVFTANDPPIVAVQDSKSFDYVTDYLTIPNADGFVLRHFAATSDGNKVAYTLINRQKGSTIFGYIDTHTDTLKEQKIIAEEVLDMKLSADSKYAYVVWQQGTAAGVRAYDLETLNVAWNLPLSGAKQLAAPRSAASQQLYVVKNNGSGSAQSIVVVDLNAHTQFATYSVGTTHSLSLVVGLTPDEKTLYLVDPSTEDHLAPFIASLDTRSGQYSVLQTINPADAGVHDLQVLDGDQVLLGTNKQGIAPLIYDVAAKSFRAITDGIPSGWSLPFVYSPDGKVVFTMGQYWDGGIPYYSFVRLDSYRLNMATGPVVWDGSNHPVWSVGFGQDVVTRPFAVVYR
;
A
#
# COMPACT_ATOMS: atom_id res chain seq x y z
N MET A 1 -43.70 23.10 59.49
CA MET A 1 -42.69 24.13 59.15
C MET A 1 -42.75 24.34 57.63
N ILE A 2 -42.96 25.54 57.04
CA ILE A 2 -42.08 26.75 57.02
C ILE A 2 -40.80 26.43 56.23
N LYS A 3 -40.48 27.00 55.05
CA LYS A 3 -41.06 28.05 54.14
C LYS A 3 -40.80 27.63 52.66
N LYS A 4 -41.70 27.87 51.69
CA LYS A 4 -41.80 29.01 50.73
C LYS A 4 -40.48 29.37 49.98
N ILE A 5 -40.33 29.40 48.63
CA ILE A 5 -41.21 29.80 47.46
C ILE A 5 -41.35 31.35 47.36
N PRO A 6 -41.45 32.04 46.17
CA PRO A 6 -41.52 31.64 44.74
C PRO A 6 -40.22 32.02 43.96
N THR A 7 -40.09 32.41 42.65
CA THR A 7 -40.94 32.88 41.50
C THR A 7 -40.09 32.75 40.20
N ARG A 8 -40.50 32.79 38.91
CA ARG A 8 -41.73 33.09 38.10
C ARG A 8 -41.91 31.98 37.02
N LEU A 9 -43.10 31.60 36.54
CA LEU A 9 -44.07 32.25 35.61
C LEU A 9 -43.50 32.49 34.17
N THR A 10 -43.77 31.60 33.18
CA THR A 10 -44.92 31.54 32.20
C THR A 10 -44.92 32.63 31.11
N GLY A 11 -45.33 32.39 29.84
CA GLY A 11 -45.77 31.14 29.17
C GLY A 11 -46.42 31.38 27.77
N PHE A 12 -46.41 30.34 26.92
CA PHE A 12 -47.19 30.00 25.70
C PHE A 12 -47.90 31.02 24.75
N PHE A 13 -47.78 30.70 23.43
CA PHE A 13 -48.71 30.82 22.28
C PHE A 13 -49.19 32.17 21.67
N VAL A 14 -48.51 32.57 20.57
CA VAL A 14 -48.99 32.56 19.15
C VAL A 14 -50.39 33.07 18.74
N ARG A 15 -50.43 34.12 17.89
CA ARG A 15 -51.26 34.36 16.65
C ARG A 15 -51.21 35.87 16.27
N TRP A 16 -51.46 36.37 15.05
CA TRP A 16 -51.39 35.97 13.60
C TRP A 16 -52.01 37.16 12.80
N LEU A 17 -51.95 37.19 11.45
CA LEU A 17 -52.67 38.15 10.55
C LEU A 17 -52.22 39.66 10.67
N THR A 18 -52.24 40.56 9.67
CA THR A 18 -52.49 40.46 8.19
C THR A 18 -51.90 41.65 7.38
N THR A 19 -51.70 41.40 6.08
CA THR A 19 -51.69 42.31 4.89
C THR A 19 -51.84 43.84 5.01
N THR A 20 -51.00 44.56 4.25
CA THR A 20 -51.31 45.51 3.13
C THR A 20 -49.97 46.03 2.53
N LEU A 21 -49.83 46.61 1.33
CA LEU A 21 -50.40 46.47 -0.03
C LEU A 21 -49.65 47.48 -0.95
N LEU A 22 -49.24 47.05 -2.14
CA LEU A 22 -49.25 47.82 -3.41
C LEU A 22 -48.18 48.89 -3.80
N SER A 23 -47.80 48.82 -5.10
CA SER A 23 -47.65 49.88 -6.13
C SER A 23 -46.32 50.63 -6.45
N ILE A 24 -45.89 50.48 -7.72
CA ILE A 24 -45.52 51.54 -8.72
C ILE A 24 -44.16 52.29 -8.49
N SER A 25 -43.20 52.46 -9.43
CA SER A 25 -43.29 52.74 -10.90
C SER A 25 -42.14 52.18 -11.79
N LEU A 26 -42.45 52.01 -13.08
CA LEU A 26 -41.76 52.40 -14.35
C LEU A 26 -40.33 53.02 -14.36
N ALA A 27 -39.54 53.03 -15.47
CA ALA A 27 -39.50 52.27 -16.75
C ALA A 27 -38.34 52.77 -17.69
N ALA A 28 -38.22 52.15 -18.88
CA ALA A 28 -37.85 52.75 -20.21
C ALA A 28 -36.42 52.57 -20.83
N CYS A 29 -36.35 51.61 -21.77
CA CYS A 29 -35.95 51.73 -23.20
C CYS A 29 -34.48 52.00 -23.67
N GLY A 30 -34.11 51.31 -24.77
CA GLY A 30 -32.99 51.66 -25.69
C GLY A 30 -32.00 50.51 -25.99
N SER A 31 -32.33 49.43 -26.70
CA SER A 31 -32.46 49.26 -28.18
C SER A 31 -31.15 49.35 -29.01
N GLY A 32 -30.73 48.26 -29.66
CA GLY A 32 -29.66 48.20 -30.67
C GLY A 32 -29.39 46.76 -31.16
N ASP A 33 -29.37 46.53 -32.48
CA ASP A 33 -29.39 45.20 -33.12
C ASP A 33 -28.01 44.58 -33.40
N GLY A 34 -27.94 43.26 -33.68
CA GLY A 34 -26.64 42.55 -33.77
C GLY A 34 -26.54 41.18 -34.48
N SER A 35 -27.43 40.81 -35.42
CA SER A 35 -27.35 39.60 -36.29
C SER A 35 -27.59 38.21 -35.63
N SER A 36 -27.54 37.14 -36.44
CA SER A 36 -28.14 35.81 -36.20
C SER A 36 -27.12 34.65 -36.45
N SER A 37 -27.37 33.39 -36.09
CA SER A 37 -28.35 32.51 -36.76
C SER A 37 -28.83 31.28 -35.96
N GLN A 38 -30.14 31.05 -36.05
CA GLN A 38 -30.88 29.77 -36.05
C GLN A 38 -30.33 28.53 -35.29
N LEU A 39 -31.01 28.21 -34.19
CA LEU A 39 -31.40 26.83 -33.85
C LEU A 39 -32.93 26.73 -33.91
N THR A 40 -33.45 25.66 -34.50
CA THR A 40 -34.90 25.42 -34.63
C THR A 40 -35.45 24.60 -33.47
N SER A 41 -36.52 25.13 -32.87
CA SER A 41 -37.70 24.43 -32.30
C SER A 41 -37.86 22.94 -32.64
N THR A 42 -38.42 22.06 -31.79
CA THR A 42 -39.23 22.19 -30.55
C THR A 42 -38.79 21.11 -29.52
N ASP A 43 -39.26 21.02 -28.25
CA ASP A 43 -40.58 21.37 -27.70
C ASP A 43 -40.54 21.75 -26.20
N SER A 44 -41.68 22.21 -25.68
CA SER A 44 -41.80 22.76 -24.32
C SER A 44 -42.54 21.85 -23.32
N SER A 45 -42.06 21.79 -22.09
CA SER A 45 -42.84 21.38 -20.90
C SER A 45 -42.19 21.96 -19.64
N ALA A 46 -43.01 22.47 -18.72
CA ALA A 46 -42.53 23.21 -17.55
C ALA A 46 -42.10 22.29 -16.40
N VAL A 47 -41.01 22.64 -15.71
CA VAL A 47 -40.59 22.00 -14.46
C VAL A 47 -40.98 22.89 -13.29
N THR A 48 -41.90 22.40 -12.46
CA THR A 48 -42.21 22.98 -11.14
C THR A 48 -41.06 22.71 -10.17
N SER A 49 -40.79 23.67 -9.28
CA SER A 49 -39.79 23.52 -8.23
C SER A 49 -40.20 22.51 -7.16
N GLU A 50 -39.39 21.47 -6.96
CA GLU A 50 -39.43 20.60 -5.77
C GLU A 50 -38.06 20.60 -5.07
N GLN A 51 -38.07 20.44 -3.75
CA GLN A 51 -36.86 20.38 -2.94
C GLN A 51 -36.23 18.99 -3.05
N SER A 52 -35.00 18.91 -3.58
CA SER A 52 -34.28 17.64 -3.64
C SER A 52 -33.87 17.17 -2.24
N ASN A 53 -34.66 16.27 -1.67
CA ASN A 53 -34.13 15.30 -0.71
C ASN A 53 -33.08 14.47 -1.45
N LYS A 54 -31.80 14.65 -1.10
CA LYS A 54 -30.71 13.81 -1.65
C LYS A 54 -30.96 12.35 -1.25
N THR A 55 -31.41 11.54 -2.19
CA THR A 55 -31.42 10.07 -2.08
C THR A 55 -30.01 9.60 -1.71
N PRO A 56 -29.83 8.62 -0.81
CA PRO A 56 -28.53 8.01 -0.57
C PRO A 56 -27.91 7.55 -1.89
N LEU A 57 -26.62 7.84 -2.09
CA LEU A 57 -25.84 7.38 -3.24
C LEU A 57 -25.74 5.87 -3.20
N ARG A 58 -26.69 5.20 -3.86
CA ARG A 58 -26.66 3.76 -4.08
C ARG A 58 -25.80 3.51 -5.33
N PRO A 59 -24.65 2.83 -5.23
CA PRO A 59 -23.84 2.55 -6.41
C PRO A 59 -24.65 1.73 -7.42
N PRO A 60 -24.31 1.80 -8.73
CA PRO A 60 -24.89 0.90 -9.70
C PRO A 60 -24.58 -0.56 -9.29
N PRO A 61 -25.50 -1.51 -9.54
CA PRO A 61 -25.26 -2.91 -9.22
C PRO A 61 -24.16 -3.47 -10.13
N PHE A 62 -22.92 -3.46 -9.65
CA PHE A 62 -21.77 -3.99 -10.37
C PHE A 62 -21.89 -5.50 -10.52
N SER A 63 -21.80 -5.97 -11.77
CA SER A 63 -21.71 -7.38 -12.11
C SER A 63 -20.26 -7.86 -11.96
N GLU A 64 -20.04 -8.78 -11.02
CA GLU A 64 -18.82 -9.57 -10.91
C GLU A 64 -18.49 -10.25 -12.26
N VAL A 65 -17.29 -10.03 -12.79
CA VAL A 65 -16.85 -10.64 -14.06
C VAL A 65 -16.39 -12.08 -13.81
N LYS A 66 -17.35 -12.97 -13.51
CA LYS A 66 -17.13 -14.41 -13.37
C LYS A 66 -16.84 -15.06 -14.74
N PHE A 67 -15.56 -15.21 -15.07
CA PHE A 67 -15.15 -16.22 -16.04
C PHE A 67 -15.34 -17.61 -15.40
N SER A 68 -16.34 -18.34 -15.87
CA SER A 68 -16.75 -19.62 -15.31
C SER A 68 -15.83 -20.76 -15.78
N PRO A 69 -15.70 -21.84 -14.99
CA PRO A 69 -16.58 -22.97 -15.29
C PRO A 69 -17.32 -23.55 -14.07
N SER A 70 -18.51 -24.10 -14.35
CA SER A 70 -19.27 -25.14 -13.62
C SER A 70 -19.21 -25.17 -12.08
N ALA A 71 -20.36 -24.85 -11.46
CA ALA A 71 -20.55 -24.84 -10.02
C ALA A 71 -20.43 -26.21 -9.32
N LEU A 72 -20.09 -26.16 -8.02
CA LEU A 72 -20.59 -27.08 -6.99
C LEU A 72 -20.73 -26.36 -5.63
N SER A 73 -21.25 -27.05 -4.61
CA SER A 73 -22.02 -26.42 -3.51
C SER A 73 -21.21 -25.93 -2.29
N LYS A 74 -21.79 -24.95 -1.59
CA LYS A 74 -21.48 -24.55 -0.20
C LYS A 74 -21.61 -25.74 0.77
N THR A 75 -20.73 -25.87 1.77
CA THR A 75 -20.90 -25.35 3.15
C THR A 75 -19.88 -25.97 4.12
N ASN A 76 -19.09 -25.13 4.83
CA ASN A 76 -18.89 -25.15 6.29
C ASN A 76 -17.81 -24.11 6.67
N SER A 77 -18.01 -23.40 7.80
CA SER A 77 -17.01 -22.46 8.32
C SER A 77 -15.98 -23.20 9.19
N PRO A 78 -14.67 -23.04 8.96
CA PRO A 78 -13.64 -23.55 9.86
C PRO A 78 -13.74 -22.89 11.25
N SER A 79 -13.54 -23.67 12.30
CA SER A 79 -13.45 -23.14 13.67
C SER A 79 -12.07 -22.52 13.89
N VAL A 80 -12.00 -21.18 13.99
CA VAL A 80 -10.75 -20.47 14.30
C VAL A 80 -10.25 -20.85 15.69
N LEU A 81 -9.19 -21.66 15.74
CA LEU A 81 -8.48 -22.00 16.97
C LEU A 81 -7.71 -20.77 17.45
N LYS A 82 -8.03 -20.28 18.65
CA LYS A 82 -7.38 -19.10 19.24
C LYS A 82 -6.11 -19.49 19.98
N ALA A 83 -5.03 -18.76 19.72
CA ALA A 83 -3.81 -18.86 20.50
C ALA A 83 -4.04 -18.52 21.99
N SER A 84 -3.26 -19.13 22.87
CA SER A 84 -3.27 -18.86 24.31
C SER A 84 -2.59 -17.52 24.61
N THR A 85 -3.20 -16.73 25.50
CA THR A 85 -2.71 -15.38 25.82
C THR A 85 -1.60 -15.39 26.87
N GLN A 86 -0.40 -14.95 26.49
CA GLN A 86 0.62 -14.47 27.42
C GLN A 86 1.23 -13.15 26.91
N SER A 87 2.06 -12.51 27.75
CA SER A 87 2.40 -11.08 27.65
C SER A 87 3.33 -10.72 26.48
N ALA A 88 3.02 -9.61 25.80
CA ALA A 88 3.92 -9.01 24.82
C ALA A 88 5.20 -8.45 25.48
N GLY A 89 6.36 -8.83 24.93
CA GLY A 89 7.67 -8.30 25.32
C GLY A 89 8.80 -9.27 24.96
N SER A 90 9.75 -8.83 24.11
CA SER A 90 10.82 -9.61 23.46
C SER A 90 10.40 -10.33 22.16
N LEU A 91 10.70 -9.70 21.00
CA LEU A 91 10.77 -10.40 19.70
C LEU A 91 11.66 -11.62 19.85
N SER A 92 11.22 -12.81 19.43
CA SER A 92 11.96 -14.07 19.65
C SER A 92 11.93 -14.99 18.42
N GLY A 93 12.93 -15.88 18.25
CA GLY A 93 13.02 -16.87 17.16
C GLY A 93 14.32 -16.81 16.33
N TYR A 94 14.51 -17.73 15.37
CA TYR A 94 15.71 -17.82 14.50
C TYR A 94 15.38 -17.74 13.00
N VAL A 95 15.94 -16.75 12.30
CA VAL A 95 15.49 -16.37 10.95
C VAL A 95 16.63 -16.00 10.00
N GLN A 96 16.58 -16.52 8.77
CA GLN A 96 17.53 -16.21 7.71
C GLN A 96 17.03 -14.98 6.91
N ALA A 97 17.21 -13.80 7.50
CA ALA A 97 16.61 -12.53 7.03
C ALA A 97 16.89 -12.21 5.55
N GLN A 98 18.04 -12.64 5.01
CA GLN A 98 18.44 -12.49 3.61
C GLN A 98 17.65 -13.36 2.61
N TRP A 99 16.79 -14.27 3.07
CA TRP A 99 15.93 -15.12 2.24
C TRP A 99 14.43 -14.95 2.53
N ILE A 100 14.06 -13.94 3.34
CA ILE A 100 12.66 -13.56 3.59
C ILE A 100 12.01 -13.10 2.29
N TRP A 101 10.79 -13.58 1.99
CA TRP A 101 10.08 -13.08 0.82
C TRP A 101 9.74 -11.60 1.00
N ASN A 102 10.18 -10.77 0.06
CA ASN A 102 9.75 -9.38 -0.10
C ASN A 102 8.47 -9.31 -0.98
N SER A 103 7.61 -10.33 -0.81
CA SER A 103 6.25 -10.47 -1.32
C SER A 103 5.41 -11.19 -0.26
N TYR A 104 4.17 -10.75 -0.06
CA TYR A 104 3.23 -11.44 0.83
C TYR A 104 2.40 -12.53 0.11
N ARG A 105 2.31 -12.54 -1.23
CA ARG A 105 1.53 -13.55 -1.99
C ARG A 105 2.46 -14.61 -2.55
N ILE A 106 2.64 -15.71 -1.84
CA ILE A 106 3.56 -16.80 -2.18
C ILE A 106 2.81 -17.88 -2.97
N SER A 107 3.12 -18.01 -4.27
CA SER A 107 2.56 -19.07 -5.11
C SER A 107 3.12 -20.44 -4.72
N VAL A 108 2.24 -21.44 -4.63
CA VAL A 108 2.56 -22.83 -4.27
C VAL A 108 2.11 -23.76 -5.40
N CYS A 109 2.93 -24.75 -5.74
CA CYS A 109 2.54 -25.81 -6.66
C CYS A 109 3.09 -27.19 -6.25
N TRP A 110 2.48 -28.25 -6.78
CA TRP A 110 2.87 -29.64 -6.58
C TRP A 110 3.53 -30.22 -7.84
N GLU A 111 4.71 -30.83 -7.70
CA GLU A 111 5.44 -31.43 -8.83
C GLU A 111 4.93 -32.82 -9.24
N ASN A 112 4.41 -33.59 -8.27
CA ASN A 112 3.89 -34.95 -8.47
C ASN A 112 2.54 -35.20 -7.73
N PRO A 113 1.52 -34.33 -7.88
CA PRO A 113 0.20 -34.58 -7.32
C PRO A 113 -0.43 -35.81 -7.99
N ALA A 114 -1.11 -36.65 -7.21
CA ALA A 114 -1.78 -37.84 -7.73
C ALA A 114 -3.09 -38.09 -6.95
N PRO A 115 -4.10 -38.73 -7.57
CA PRO A 115 -5.43 -38.91 -6.96
C PRO A 115 -5.44 -39.59 -5.57
N TRP A 116 -4.43 -40.40 -5.26
CA TRP A 116 -4.31 -41.06 -3.96
C TRP A 116 -3.94 -40.12 -2.80
N ASN A 117 -3.33 -38.97 -3.10
CA ASN A 117 -2.91 -37.97 -2.11
C ASN A 117 -3.75 -36.68 -2.14
N ASP A 118 -4.88 -36.66 -2.85
CA ASP A 118 -5.77 -35.49 -2.94
C ASP A 118 -6.19 -34.95 -1.56
N ALA A 119 -6.56 -35.85 -0.63
CA ALA A 119 -6.94 -35.47 0.74
C ALA A 119 -5.76 -34.88 1.52
N GLN A 120 -4.58 -35.50 1.44
CA GLN A 120 -3.38 -35.06 2.16
C GLN A 120 -2.86 -33.71 1.67
N ARG A 121 -2.96 -33.41 0.36
CA ARG A 121 -2.61 -32.09 -0.18
C ARG A 121 -3.55 -31.00 0.35
N GLU A 122 -4.84 -31.28 0.48
CA GLU A 122 -5.80 -30.36 1.09
C GLU A 122 -5.59 -30.23 2.61
N TRP A 123 -5.25 -31.30 3.35
CA TRP A 123 -4.88 -31.22 4.76
C TRP A 123 -3.65 -30.34 5.01
N ALA A 124 -2.60 -30.49 4.19
CA ALA A 124 -1.39 -29.67 4.28
C ALA A 124 -1.72 -28.18 4.04
N LYS A 125 -2.52 -27.88 3.01
CA LYS A 125 -3.03 -26.54 2.68
C LYS A 125 -3.91 -25.94 3.77
N GLU A 126 -4.81 -26.73 4.35
CA GLU A 126 -5.66 -26.34 5.49
C GLU A 126 -4.80 -25.99 6.71
N ALA A 127 -3.82 -26.81 7.07
CA ALA A 127 -2.94 -26.54 8.21
C ALA A 127 -2.09 -25.27 7.99
N VAL A 128 -1.45 -25.12 6.83
CA VAL A 128 -0.67 -23.93 6.49
C VAL A 128 -1.52 -22.66 6.49
N THR A 129 -2.75 -22.71 5.95
CA THR A 129 -3.62 -21.52 5.90
C THR A 129 -4.28 -21.19 7.24
N SER A 130 -4.56 -22.20 8.08
CA SER A 130 -5.05 -21.97 9.46
C SER A 130 -3.95 -21.60 10.47
N THR A 131 -2.67 -21.72 10.10
CA THR A 131 -1.51 -21.33 10.91
C THR A 131 -0.85 -20.06 10.38
N TRP A 132 0.10 -20.17 9.45
CA TRP A 132 0.97 -19.07 9.01
C TRP A 132 0.21 -17.95 8.30
N ASP A 133 -0.74 -18.30 7.44
CA ASP A 133 -1.59 -17.33 6.71
C ASP A 133 -2.54 -16.61 7.68
N ALA A 134 -3.28 -17.36 8.52
CA ALA A 134 -4.18 -16.81 9.53
C ALA A 134 -3.50 -15.95 10.62
N ASN A 135 -2.18 -16.10 10.83
CA ASN A 135 -1.43 -15.37 11.84
C ASN A 135 -0.48 -14.29 11.29
N SER A 136 -0.45 -14.04 9.97
CA SER A 136 0.29 -12.92 9.35
C SER A 136 -0.47 -12.30 8.16
N ASP A 137 0.16 -11.38 7.41
CA ASP A 137 -0.33 -10.96 6.08
C ASP A 137 0.17 -11.83 4.92
N VAL A 138 0.98 -12.87 5.17
CA VAL A 138 1.36 -13.81 4.10
C VAL A 138 0.12 -14.55 3.58
N THR A 139 0.09 -14.89 2.30
CA THR A 139 -0.99 -15.65 1.68
C THR A 139 -0.42 -16.70 0.73
N PHE A 140 -0.75 -17.97 0.99
CA PHE A 140 -0.30 -19.10 0.17
C PHE A 140 -1.36 -19.47 -0.86
N VAL A 141 -0.98 -19.45 -2.13
CA VAL A 141 -1.95 -19.35 -3.24
C VAL A 141 -1.65 -20.30 -4.41
N ASP A 142 -2.62 -20.35 -5.32
CA ASP A 142 -2.65 -21.14 -6.56
C ASP A 142 -2.78 -22.66 -6.28
N TRP A 143 -1.87 -23.26 -5.50
CA TRP A 143 -1.88 -24.68 -5.08
C TRP A 143 -2.02 -25.72 -6.23
N THR A 144 -1.63 -25.35 -7.44
CA THR A 144 -1.82 -26.12 -8.68
C THR A 144 -0.74 -27.18 -8.91
N THR A 145 -0.82 -27.94 -10.01
CA THR A 145 0.32 -28.71 -10.54
C THR A 145 1.41 -27.74 -11.04
N CYS A 146 2.67 -27.99 -10.70
CA CYS A 146 3.78 -27.16 -11.14
C CYS A 146 3.98 -27.20 -12.67
N PRO A 147 4.42 -26.10 -13.31
CA PRO A 147 4.81 -26.13 -14.71
C PRO A 147 6.04 -27.04 -14.92
N GLU A 148 6.04 -27.81 -16.01
CA GLU A 148 7.13 -28.75 -16.34
C GLU A 148 8.44 -28.02 -16.69
N SER A 149 8.30 -26.88 -17.38
CA SER A 149 9.36 -26.02 -17.91
C SER A 149 9.26 -24.58 -17.39
N GLY A 150 10.32 -23.80 -17.59
CA GLY A 150 10.43 -22.42 -17.09
C GLY A 150 10.82 -22.31 -15.60
N THR A 151 11.34 -21.15 -15.22
CA THR A 151 11.61 -20.82 -13.82
C THR A 151 10.30 -20.52 -13.10
N TYR A 152 10.00 -21.23 -12.02
CA TYR A 152 8.82 -20.97 -11.20
C TYR A 152 9.20 -20.03 -10.05
N LEU A 153 8.56 -18.86 -10.01
CA LEU A 153 8.79 -17.80 -9.02
C LEU A 153 7.91 -18.02 -7.78
N GLY A 154 8.10 -19.19 -7.14
CA GLY A 154 7.27 -19.67 -6.04
C GLY A 154 7.73 -21.02 -5.51
N VAL A 155 6.93 -21.59 -4.61
CA VAL A 155 7.21 -22.83 -3.89
C VAL A 155 6.88 -24.06 -4.73
N ARG A 156 7.89 -24.90 -4.98
CA ARG A 156 7.73 -26.25 -5.55
C ARG A 156 7.70 -27.31 -4.45
N LEU A 157 6.51 -27.80 -4.14
CA LEU A 157 6.28 -28.95 -3.27
C LEU A 157 6.41 -30.27 -4.05
N SER A 158 7.01 -31.27 -3.42
CA SER A 158 7.06 -32.64 -3.95
C SER A 158 6.67 -33.64 -2.85
N ILE A 159 6.01 -34.72 -3.25
CA ILE A 159 5.56 -35.78 -2.36
C ILE A 159 6.61 -36.89 -2.37
N THR A 160 6.99 -37.36 -1.18
CA THR A 160 8.04 -38.36 -0.95
C THR A 160 7.57 -39.42 0.03
N ASP A 161 8.17 -40.61 -0.07
CA ASP A 161 7.99 -41.79 0.81
C ASP A 161 8.88 -41.77 2.07
N GLY A 162 10.03 -41.08 2.00
CA GLY A 162 11.01 -40.92 3.07
C GLY A 162 10.82 -39.68 3.96
N GLN A 163 11.91 -39.16 4.50
CA GLN A 163 11.91 -38.00 5.42
C GLN A 163 11.44 -36.70 4.72
N PRO A 164 10.50 -35.93 5.32
CA PRO A 164 10.20 -34.56 4.92
C PRO A 164 11.42 -33.64 5.04
N ILE A 165 11.61 -32.72 4.09
CA ILE A 165 12.73 -31.77 4.11
C ILE A 165 12.52 -30.59 3.16
N THR A 166 12.79 -29.37 3.67
CA THR A 166 13.03 -28.16 2.87
C THR A 166 14.52 -27.98 2.62
N ARG A 167 14.92 -27.89 1.35
CA ARG A 167 16.32 -27.85 0.91
C ARG A 167 16.92 -26.45 0.88
N GLN A 168 16.09 -25.45 0.62
CA GLN A 168 16.44 -24.04 0.60
C GLN A 168 15.32 -23.25 1.26
N LEU A 169 15.70 -22.38 2.19
CA LEU A 169 14.79 -21.55 2.97
C LEU A 169 14.32 -20.34 2.15
N GLY A 170 13.03 -20.01 2.28
CA GLY A 170 12.41 -18.87 1.60
C GLY A 170 12.79 -18.73 0.13
N GLU A 171 13.26 -17.54 -0.24
CA GLU A 171 13.55 -17.19 -1.64
C GLU A 171 14.75 -17.92 -2.24
N ALA A 172 15.65 -18.47 -1.42
CA ALA A 172 16.74 -19.32 -1.92
C ALA A 172 16.21 -20.58 -2.65
N GLY A 173 14.95 -20.96 -2.41
CA GLY A 173 14.24 -22.04 -3.10
C GLY A 173 13.62 -21.67 -4.45
N ILE A 174 13.66 -20.40 -4.89
CA ILE A 174 13.10 -20.00 -6.19
C ILE A 174 13.80 -20.74 -7.33
N GLY A 175 13.02 -21.35 -8.23
CA GLY A 175 13.52 -22.17 -9.33
C GLY A 175 14.00 -23.59 -8.96
N TRP A 176 14.12 -23.95 -7.68
CA TRP A 176 14.56 -25.29 -7.27
C TRP A 176 13.45 -26.33 -7.46
N LYS A 177 13.72 -27.38 -8.27
CA LYS A 177 12.85 -28.57 -8.32
C LYS A 177 12.98 -29.37 -7.03
N SER A 178 11.84 -29.87 -6.57
CA SER A 178 11.66 -30.63 -5.33
C SER A 178 12.32 -29.96 -4.11
N ASN A 179 12.18 -28.63 -4.00
CA ASN A 179 12.75 -27.85 -2.89
C ASN A 179 12.22 -28.33 -1.53
N VAL A 180 10.90 -28.48 -1.44
CA VAL A 180 10.24 -29.06 -0.27
C VAL A 180 9.78 -30.46 -0.59
N LYS A 181 10.03 -31.37 0.34
CA LYS A 181 9.53 -32.74 0.34
C LYS A 181 8.57 -32.93 1.50
N LEU A 182 7.35 -33.35 1.20
CA LEU A 182 6.32 -33.69 2.19
C LEU A 182 6.01 -35.18 2.10
N ASN A 183 5.91 -35.84 3.24
CA ASN A 183 5.45 -37.23 3.31
C ASN A 183 3.93 -37.26 3.49
N MET A 184 3.25 -38.09 2.70
CA MET A 184 1.78 -38.17 2.62
C MET A 184 1.22 -39.58 2.89
N ASP A 185 2.09 -40.55 3.22
CA ASP A 185 1.71 -41.93 3.56
C ASP A 185 2.45 -42.48 4.81
N PHE A 186 3.63 -41.95 5.11
CA PHE A 186 4.52 -42.36 6.21
C PHE A 186 4.85 -43.86 6.22
N GLY A 187 4.69 -44.55 5.09
CA GLY A 187 4.80 -46.00 4.99
C GLY A 187 6.24 -46.51 5.15
N SER A 188 7.24 -45.73 4.73
CA SER A 188 8.66 -46.06 4.90
C SER A 188 9.36 -45.28 6.02
N TRP A 189 8.78 -44.15 6.45
CA TRP A 189 9.38 -43.21 7.39
C TRP A 189 8.35 -42.74 8.42
N SER A 190 8.69 -42.87 9.71
CA SER A 190 7.77 -42.75 10.85
C SER A 190 6.46 -43.57 10.70
N PRO A 191 6.51 -44.92 10.61
CA PRO A 191 5.33 -45.75 10.31
C PRO A 191 4.13 -45.61 11.28
N ILE A 192 4.32 -45.04 12.46
CA ILE A 192 3.21 -44.72 13.38
C ILE A 192 2.24 -43.69 12.77
N CYS A 193 2.77 -42.75 11.96
CA CYS A 193 1.98 -41.78 11.20
C CYS A 193 1.23 -42.40 10.01
N SER A 194 1.49 -43.66 9.63
CA SER A 194 0.72 -44.35 8.58
C SER A 194 -0.63 -44.88 9.09
N PHE A 195 -0.87 -44.89 10.41
CA PHE A 195 -2.15 -45.26 10.98
C PHE A 195 -3.22 -44.20 10.69
N ARG A 196 -4.43 -44.66 10.31
CA ARG A 196 -5.51 -43.83 9.76
C ARG A 196 -5.99 -42.71 10.70
N ASP A 197 -5.86 -42.93 12.00
CA ASP A 197 -6.19 -41.99 13.08
C ASP A 197 -5.10 -40.94 13.34
N GLN A 198 -3.88 -41.14 12.84
CA GLN A 198 -2.73 -40.24 13.04
C GLN A 198 -2.28 -39.55 11.76
N LEU A 199 -2.52 -40.15 10.59
CA LEU A 199 -2.05 -39.67 9.28
C LEU A 199 -2.39 -38.21 9.01
N GLU A 200 -3.63 -37.77 9.27
CA GLU A 200 -4.02 -36.37 9.11
C GLU A 200 -3.20 -35.44 10.03
N SER A 201 -3.04 -35.81 11.30
CA SER A 201 -2.25 -35.03 12.26
C SER A 201 -0.79 -34.92 11.85
N CYS A 202 -0.18 -36.02 11.39
CA CYS A 202 1.21 -36.02 10.94
C CYS A 202 1.42 -35.23 9.63
N VAL A 203 0.51 -35.34 8.65
CA VAL A 203 0.54 -34.52 7.43
C VAL A 203 0.45 -33.03 7.79
N LYS A 204 -0.49 -32.66 8.67
CA LYS A 204 -0.67 -31.27 9.11
C LYS A 204 0.55 -30.74 9.88
N THR A 205 1.07 -31.52 10.84
CA THR A 205 2.27 -31.20 11.63
C THR A 205 3.49 -30.90 10.75
N VAL A 206 3.81 -31.84 9.84
CA VAL A 206 4.94 -31.72 8.90
C VAL A 206 4.74 -30.53 7.96
N ALA A 207 3.53 -30.33 7.44
CA ALA A 207 3.25 -29.22 6.53
C ALA A 207 3.50 -27.86 7.19
N VAL A 208 3.12 -27.65 8.45
CA VAL A 208 3.37 -26.37 9.15
C VAL A 208 4.86 -26.16 9.40
N HIS A 209 5.59 -27.20 9.84
CA HIS A 209 7.04 -27.13 10.06
C HIS A 209 7.81 -26.75 8.77
N GLU A 210 7.59 -27.49 7.69
CA GLU A 210 8.27 -27.22 6.41
C GLU A 210 7.89 -25.86 5.82
N PHE A 211 6.65 -25.39 6.04
CA PHE A 211 6.26 -24.03 5.65
C PHE A 211 6.89 -22.93 6.50
N GLY A 212 7.37 -23.22 7.71
CA GLY A 212 8.22 -22.30 8.47
C GLY A 212 9.58 -22.08 7.79
N HIS A 213 10.20 -23.14 7.28
CA HIS A 213 11.40 -23.02 6.42
C HIS A 213 11.11 -22.27 5.12
N LEU A 214 9.93 -22.45 4.51
CA LEU A 214 9.50 -21.65 3.37
C LEU A 214 9.27 -20.17 3.71
N LEU A 215 9.11 -19.80 4.98
CA LEU A 215 9.08 -18.40 5.44
C LEU A 215 10.46 -17.90 5.89
N ALA A 216 11.52 -18.67 5.61
CA ALA A 216 12.92 -18.46 5.99
C ALA A 216 13.25 -18.56 7.48
N PHE A 217 12.38 -19.22 8.26
CA PHE A 217 12.68 -19.57 9.65
C PHE A 217 13.59 -20.80 9.70
N ALA A 218 14.63 -20.71 10.52
CA ALA A 218 15.58 -21.79 10.75
C ALA A 218 15.13 -22.66 11.93
N HIS A 219 15.82 -23.78 12.15
CA HIS A 219 15.57 -24.62 13.32
C HIS A 219 15.86 -23.87 14.62
N GLU A 220 14.93 -23.88 15.56
CA GLU A 220 15.08 -23.17 16.83
C GLU A 220 16.22 -23.80 17.68
N GLN A 221 16.49 -25.09 17.52
CA GLN A 221 17.66 -25.74 18.16
C GLN A 221 19.02 -25.40 17.52
N ASP A 222 19.06 -24.82 16.30
CA ASP A 222 20.32 -24.36 15.67
C ASP A 222 20.81 -23.00 16.19
N ARG A 223 20.07 -22.39 17.12
CA ARG A 223 20.45 -21.13 17.74
C ARG A 223 21.74 -21.23 18.57
N PRO A 224 22.60 -20.19 18.58
CA PRO A 224 23.76 -20.12 19.47
C PRO A 224 23.44 -20.18 20.97
N ASP A 225 22.21 -19.82 21.37
CA ASP A 225 21.72 -19.82 22.76
C ASP A 225 20.83 -21.03 23.13
N THR A 226 20.73 -22.04 22.26
CA THR A 226 20.03 -23.31 22.54
C THR A 226 20.50 -23.94 23.88
N PRO A 227 19.59 -24.33 24.79
CA PRO A 227 19.94 -24.98 26.04
C PRO A 227 20.72 -26.29 25.87
N GLU A 228 21.62 -26.59 26.81
CA GLU A 228 22.57 -27.71 26.69
C GLU A 228 21.91 -29.07 26.40
N GLY A 229 20.75 -29.36 27.00
CA GLY A 229 19.98 -30.59 26.79
C GLY A 229 19.21 -30.68 25.46
N CYS A 230 19.56 -29.84 24.49
CA CYS A 230 18.97 -29.78 23.14
C CYS A 230 20.02 -29.61 22.03
N LYS A 231 21.28 -29.25 22.36
CA LYS A 231 22.33 -28.95 21.38
C LYS A 231 22.76 -30.15 20.53
N ASP A 232 22.50 -31.37 20.99
CA ASP A 232 22.76 -32.61 20.27
C ASP A 232 21.76 -32.86 19.11
N GLN A 233 20.68 -32.08 19.04
CA GLN A 233 19.69 -32.12 17.95
C GLN A 233 19.89 -31.03 16.88
N GLY A 234 20.98 -30.26 16.97
CA GLY A 234 21.34 -29.23 15.99
C GLY A 234 21.58 -29.82 14.60
N THR A 235 20.98 -29.21 13.57
CA THR A 235 21.24 -29.51 12.15
C THR A 235 22.43 -28.74 11.58
N GLY A 236 22.91 -27.73 12.31
CA GLY A 236 24.14 -26.98 12.04
C GLY A 236 23.93 -25.70 11.21
N MET A 237 22.70 -25.21 11.06
CA MET A 237 22.44 -23.99 10.29
C MET A 237 22.92 -22.73 11.03
N THR A 238 24.02 -22.14 10.56
CA THR A 238 24.57 -20.88 11.11
C THR A 238 24.08 -19.63 10.35
N GLY A 239 24.36 -18.44 10.90
CA GLY A 239 24.25 -17.16 10.19
C GLY A 239 22.87 -16.48 10.26
N GLY A 240 21.85 -17.14 10.81
CA GLY A 240 20.54 -16.52 11.04
C GLY A 240 20.60 -15.39 12.08
N VAL A 241 19.63 -14.49 12.00
CA VAL A 241 19.36 -13.48 13.04
C VAL A 241 18.70 -14.18 14.21
N VAL A 242 19.30 -14.04 15.40
CA VAL A 242 18.69 -14.47 16.67
C VAL A 242 17.83 -13.32 17.19
N LEU A 243 16.55 -13.60 17.42
CA LEU A 243 15.64 -12.73 18.13
C LEU A 243 15.43 -13.30 19.54
N GLY A 244 15.52 -12.43 20.55
CA GLY A 244 15.05 -12.66 21.92
C GLY A 244 15.42 -13.98 22.57
N ALA A 245 14.43 -14.59 23.24
CA ALA A 245 14.60 -15.82 24.01
C ALA A 245 14.43 -17.06 23.12
N TRP A 246 15.04 -18.18 23.54
CA TRP A 246 14.87 -19.49 22.93
C TRP A 246 13.51 -20.10 23.28
N ASP A 247 12.75 -20.58 22.29
CA ASP A 247 11.42 -21.15 22.50
C ASP A 247 11.37 -22.67 22.40
N LEU A 248 11.16 -23.32 23.56
CA LEU A 248 10.93 -24.76 23.66
C LEU A 248 9.72 -25.25 22.84
N ASN A 249 8.69 -24.41 22.67
CA ASN A 249 7.40 -24.84 22.12
C ASN A 249 7.22 -24.47 20.63
N SER A 250 8.24 -23.92 19.98
CA SER A 250 8.18 -23.56 18.56
C SER A 250 7.93 -24.80 17.69
N VAL A 251 7.13 -24.64 16.63
CA VAL A 251 6.99 -25.65 15.57
C VAL A 251 8.34 -25.97 14.91
N MET A 252 9.29 -25.02 14.92
CA MET A 252 10.63 -25.15 14.34
C MET A 252 11.65 -25.83 15.26
N ASN A 253 11.24 -26.32 16.43
CA ASN A 253 12.12 -26.90 17.44
C ASN A 253 11.99 -28.44 17.51
N TYR A 254 13.08 -29.17 17.27
CA TYR A 254 13.09 -30.64 17.43
C TYR A 254 13.01 -31.08 18.91
N CYS A 255 13.43 -30.23 19.84
CA CYS A 255 13.39 -30.49 21.29
C CYS A 255 12.03 -30.15 21.93
N ASN A 256 11.03 -29.81 21.11
CA ASN A 256 9.67 -29.58 21.56
C ASN A 256 9.08 -30.86 22.20
N PRO A 257 8.54 -30.82 23.43
CA PRO A 257 8.00 -32.01 24.10
C PRO A 257 6.88 -32.71 23.33
N GLU A 258 6.12 -31.94 22.56
CA GLU A 258 5.21 -32.45 21.53
C GLU A 258 5.89 -32.35 20.16
N TRP A 259 5.83 -33.40 19.34
CA TRP A 259 6.56 -33.46 18.08
C TRP A 259 6.17 -32.28 17.16
N MET A 260 7.11 -31.35 16.94
CA MET A 260 6.92 -30.09 16.21
C MET A 260 5.65 -29.33 16.68
N GLY A 261 5.35 -29.35 17.99
CA GLY A 261 4.18 -28.67 18.56
C GLY A 261 2.83 -29.18 18.04
N LEU A 262 2.78 -30.38 17.43
CA LEU A 262 1.62 -30.91 16.70
C LEU A 262 1.15 -29.98 15.55
N GLY A 263 2.08 -29.19 14.98
CA GLY A 263 1.77 -28.19 13.96
C GLY A 263 1.06 -26.94 14.48
N LEU A 264 0.99 -26.73 15.80
CA LEU A 264 0.49 -25.49 16.40
C LEU A 264 1.63 -24.48 16.53
N LEU A 265 1.39 -23.25 16.04
CA LEU A 265 2.34 -22.15 16.20
C LEU A 265 2.39 -21.71 17.66
N SER A 266 3.60 -21.53 18.20
CA SER A 266 3.80 -20.90 19.50
C SER A 266 3.53 -19.37 19.42
N PRO A 267 3.37 -18.67 20.56
CA PRO A 267 3.32 -17.22 20.58
C PRO A 267 4.59 -16.56 19.98
N VAL A 268 5.72 -17.27 19.98
CA VAL A 268 6.99 -16.82 19.39
C VAL A 268 6.98 -17.03 17.88
N ASP A 269 6.53 -18.18 17.38
CA ASP A 269 6.34 -18.43 15.94
C ASP A 269 5.42 -17.36 15.32
N VAL A 270 4.30 -17.07 16.00
CA VAL A 270 3.34 -16.02 15.61
C VAL A 270 4.01 -14.64 15.61
N ASN A 271 4.81 -14.29 16.62
CA ASN A 271 5.48 -13.00 16.67
C ASN A 271 6.59 -12.86 15.61
N MET A 272 7.32 -13.94 15.33
CA MET A 272 8.34 -14.02 14.29
C MET A 272 7.73 -13.83 12.90
N VAL A 273 6.66 -14.54 12.57
CA VAL A 273 5.99 -14.36 11.26
C VAL A 273 5.39 -12.96 11.12
N GLN A 274 4.79 -12.40 12.18
CA GLN A 274 4.26 -11.03 12.15
C GLN A 274 5.35 -9.96 12.00
N THR A 275 6.58 -10.22 12.46
CA THR A 275 7.71 -9.29 12.34
C THR A 275 8.18 -9.13 10.90
N TYR A 276 8.14 -10.20 10.08
CA TYR A 276 8.61 -10.19 8.69
C TYR A 276 7.50 -10.15 7.64
N TYR A 277 6.29 -10.58 8.02
CA TYR A 277 5.13 -10.75 7.14
C TYR A 277 3.85 -10.06 7.66
N GLY A 278 3.96 -9.10 8.58
CA GLY A 278 2.82 -8.25 9.00
C GLY A 278 1.77 -8.95 9.86
N LYS A 279 0.92 -8.19 10.56
CA LYS A 279 -0.19 -8.74 11.36
C LYS A 279 -1.49 -8.86 10.56
N PRO A 280 -2.27 -9.94 10.73
CA PRO A 280 -3.54 -10.13 10.03
C PRO A 280 -4.48 -8.93 10.10
N GLY A 281 -5.17 -8.65 8.99
CA GLY A 281 -6.12 -7.55 8.89
C GLY A 281 -5.44 -6.21 8.59
N SER A 282 -4.30 -6.23 7.93
CA SER A 282 -3.74 -5.07 7.20
C SER A 282 -4.70 -4.62 6.09
N LYS A 283 -4.75 -3.30 5.83
CA LYS A 283 -5.85 -2.66 5.11
C LYS A 283 -5.37 -1.77 3.96
N ILE A 284 -6.19 -1.69 2.93
CA ILE A 284 -6.07 -0.70 1.86
C ILE A 284 -7.10 0.39 2.14
N TYR A 285 -6.63 1.64 2.28
CA TYR A 285 -7.47 2.83 2.32
C TYR A 285 -7.43 3.44 0.93
N SER A 286 -8.51 3.29 0.16
CA SER A 286 -8.62 3.82 -1.20
C SER A 286 -9.52 5.05 -1.21
N VAL A 287 -9.06 6.15 -1.80
CA VAL A 287 -9.97 7.26 -2.09
C VAL A 287 -10.98 6.72 -3.11
N PHE A 288 -12.27 6.82 -2.85
CA PHE A 288 -13.35 6.36 -3.72
C PHE A 288 -13.95 7.51 -4.55
N THR A 289 -14.01 8.72 -3.98
CA THR A 289 -14.23 9.97 -4.70
C THR A 289 -13.25 11.02 -4.19
N ALA A 290 -12.65 11.79 -5.08
CA ALA A 290 -11.71 12.84 -4.68
C ALA A 290 -12.42 14.14 -4.20
N ASN A 291 -13.66 14.37 -4.64
CA ASN A 291 -14.40 15.63 -4.51
C ASN A 291 -15.92 15.43 -4.25
N ASP A 292 -16.53 16.43 -3.60
CA ASP A 292 -17.99 16.71 -3.55
C ASP A 292 -18.99 15.56 -3.24
N PRO A 293 -18.89 14.88 -2.08
CA PRO A 293 -17.83 14.99 -1.09
C PRO A 293 -16.72 13.97 -1.37
N PRO A 294 -15.49 14.19 -0.86
CA PRO A 294 -14.43 13.19 -0.86
C PRO A 294 -14.81 12.00 0.03
N ILE A 295 -14.67 10.79 -0.50
CA ILE A 295 -15.01 9.53 0.17
C ILE A 295 -13.79 8.61 0.14
N VAL A 296 -13.55 7.88 1.22
CA VAL A 296 -12.54 6.81 1.32
C VAL A 296 -13.23 5.48 1.60
N ALA A 297 -12.88 4.44 0.84
CA ALA A 297 -13.20 3.05 1.14
C ALA A 297 -12.07 2.41 1.96
N VAL A 298 -12.42 1.40 2.76
CA VAL A 298 -11.47 0.63 3.57
C VAL A 298 -11.69 -0.85 3.29
N GLN A 299 -10.64 -1.53 2.83
CA GLN A 299 -10.68 -2.92 2.36
C GLN A 299 -9.61 -3.77 3.04
N ASP A 300 -9.85 -5.07 3.19
CA ASP A 300 -8.83 -6.04 3.61
C ASP A 300 -7.75 -6.20 2.52
N SER A 301 -6.47 -6.29 2.90
CA SER A 301 -5.36 -6.34 1.94
C SER A 301 -5.09 -7.72 1.31
N LYS A 302 -5.75 -8.79 1.81
CA LYS A 302 -5.75 -10.13 1.21
C LYS A 302 -6.98 -10.37 0.35
N SER A 303 -8.19 -10.17 0.90
CA SER A 303 -9.44 -10.52 0.21
C SER A 303 -10.04 -9.38 -0.61
N PHE A 304 -9.66 -8.13 -0.34
CA PHE A 304 -10.22 -6.90 -0.92
C PHE A 304 -11.71 -6.65 -0.57
N ASP A 305 -12.28 -7.43 0.36
CA ASP A 305 -13.61 -7.15 0.92
C ASP A 305 -13.63 -5.83 1.69
N TYR A 306 -14.75 -5.11 1.64
CA TYR A 306 -14.96 -3.90 2.44
C TYR A 306 -15.11 -4.27 3.92
N VAL A 307 -14.25 -3.70 4.78
CA VAL A 307 -14.22 -4.02 6.22
C VAL A 307 -15.05 -3.05 7.08
N THR A 308 -15.48 -1.91 6.52
CA THR A 308 -16.38 -0.94 7.14
C THR A 308 -17.13 -0.13 6.06
N ASP A 309 -18.13 0.65 6.47
CA ASP A 309 -18.80 1.63 5.62
C ASP A 309 -17.84 2.72 5.11
N TYR A 310 -18.18 3.33 3.97
CA TYR A 310 -17.42 4.40 3.34
C TYR A 310 -17.23 5.64 4.24
N LEU A 311 -15.98 6.06 4.43
CA LEU A 311 -15.62 7.24 5.22
C LEU A 311 -15.78 8.50 4.37
N THR A 312 -16.86 9.24 4.57
CA THR A 312 -17.09 10.55 3.93
C THR A 312 -16.38 11.66 4.73
N ILE A 313 -15.50 12.43 4.08
CA ILE A 313 -14.78 13.53 4.73
C ILE A 313 -15.73 14.74 4.91
N PRO A 314 -16.04 15.17 6.15
CA PRO A 314 -17.03 16.20 6.39
C PRO A 314 -16.49 17.61 6.08
N ASN A 315 -17.41 18.55 5.80
CA ASN A 315 -17.12 19.97 5.54
C ASN A 315 -16.15 20.21 4.36
N ALA A 316 -16.10 19.27 3.41
CA ALA A 316 -15.19 19.28 2.27
C ALA A 316 -15.86 19.65 0.93
N ASP A 317 -17.04 20.27 0.95
CA ASP A 317 -17.71 20.77 -0.26
C ASP A 317 -16.85 21.83 -0.97
N GLY A 318 -16.58 21.64 -2.27
CA GLY A 318 -15.66 22.48 -3.04
C GLY A 318 -14.18 22.32 -2.68
N PHE A 319 -13.82 21.33 -1.85
CA PHE A 319 -12.46 20.85 -1.65
C PHE A 319 -12.24 19.55 -2.43
N VAL A 320 -10.99 19.31 -2.80
CA VAL A 320 -10.58 18.07 -3.46
C VAL A 320 -9.35 17.50 -2.80
N LEU A 321 -9.36 16.19 -2.56
CA LEU A 321 -8.27 15.47 -1.92
C LEU A 321 -7.01 15.54 -2.82
N ARG A 322 -5.87 15.94 -2.23
CA ARG A 322 -4.60 16.16 -2.93
C ARG A 322 -3.51 15.18 -2.54
N HIS A 323 -3.31 14.97 -1.25
CA HIS A 323 -2.31 14.04 -0.71
C HIS A 323 -3.00 13.03 0.21
N PHE A 324 -2.52 11.79 0.17
CA PHE A 324 -3.01 10.67 0.99
C PHE A 324 -1.81 9.74 1.26
N ALA A 325 -1.49 9.46 2.52
CA ALA A 325 -0.34 8.64 2.88
C ALA A 325 -0.50 7.96 4.25
N ALA A 326 -0.08 6.70 4.35
CA ALA A 326 0.03 5.99 5.62
C ALA A 326 1.31 6.38 6.36
N THR A 327 1.24 6.52 7.68
CA THR A 327 2.43 6.61 8.54
C THR A 327 3.22 5.31 8.51
N SER A 328 4.53 5.38 8.79
CA SER A 328 5.42 4.20 8.76
C SER A 328 5.10 3.16 9.84
N ASP A 329 4.39 3.55 10.89
CA ASP A 329 3.84 2.67 11.93
C ASP A 329 2.46 2.08 11.58
N GLY A 330 1.90 2.42 10.41
CA GLY A 330 0.56 2.01 9.98
C GLY A 330 -0.62 2.64 10.73
N ASN A 331 -0.38 3.41 11.80
CA ASN A 331 -1.42 3.81 12.76
C ASN A 331 -2.32 4.96 12.28
N LYS A 332 -1.90 5.72 11.27
CA LYS A 332 -2.66 6.84 10.69
C LYS A 332 -2.57 6.84 9.16
N VAL A 333 -3.63 7.26 8.50
CA VAL A 333 -3.57 7.71 7.10
C VAL A 333 -3.83 9.22 7.06
N ALA A 334 -2.77 10.00 6.87
CA ALA A 334 -2.83 11.45 6.81
C ALA A 334 -3.28 11.91 5.41
N TYR A 335 -4.10 12.96 5.36
CA TYR A 335 -4.64 13.50 4.12
C TYR A 335 -4.64 15.03 4.09
N THR A 336 -4.52 15.61 2.90
CA THR A 336 -4.81 17.03 2.67
C THR A 336 -5.81 17.21 1.54
N LEU A 337 -6.71 18.19 1.66
CA LEU A 337 -7.62 18.60 0.59
C LEU A 337 -7.43 20.08 0.25
N ILE A 338 -7.39 20.43 -1.03
CA ILE A 338 -7.24 21.80 -1.52
C ILE A 338 -8.59 22.37 -1.98
N ASN A 339 -8.89 23.62 -1.59
CA ASN A 339 -9.96 24.37 -2.21
C ASN A 339 -9.42 25.13 -3.44
N ARG A 340 -9.65 24.60 -4.65
CA ARG A 340 -9.14 25.16 -5.92
C ARG A 340 -9.56 26.62 -6.18
N GLN A 341 -10.59 27.15 -5.50
CA GLN A 341 -11.04 28.54 -5.64
C GLN A 341 -10.45 29.50 -4.60
N LYS A 342 -10.05 29.00 -3.42
CA LYS A 342 -9.65 29.82 -2.26
C LYS A 342 -8.17 29.67 -1.87
N GLY A 343 -7.47 28.66 -2.39
CA GLY A 343 -6.07 28.34 -2.03
C GLY A 343 -5.88 27.78 -0.62
N SER A 344 -6.94 27.68 0.19
CA SER A 344 -6.92 27.11 1.53
C SER A 344 -6.88 25.58 1.51
N THR A 345 -6.19 24.99 2.49
CA THR A 345 -6.05 23.53 2.65
C THR A 345 -6.86 23.04 3.86
N ILE A 346 -7.44 21.84 3.80
CA ILE A 346 -7.83 21.04 4.97
C ILE A 346 -6.74 20.00 5.20
N PHE A 347 -6.30 19.82 6.44
CA PHE A 347 -5.42 18.72 6.87
C PHE A 347 -6.11 17.91 7.98
N GLY A 348 -5.90 16.59 7.98
CA GLY A 348 -6.48 15.66 8.95
C GLY A 348 -5.96 14.23 8.75
N TYR A 349 -6.47 13.27 9.51
CA TYR A 349 -6.11 11.86 9.34
C TYR A 349 -7.27 10.88 9.58
N ILE A 350 -7.10 9.65 9.10
CA ILE A 350 -7.89 8.49 9.52
C ILE A 350 -7.06 7.73 10.56
N ASP A 351 -7.62 7.48 11.73
CA ASP A 351 -7.07 6.54 12.71
C ASP A 351 -7.37 5.11 12.24
N THR A 352 -6.31 4.33 12.02
CA THR A 352 -6.43 3.01 11.37
C THR A 352 -6.74 1.88 12.35
N HIS A 353 -6.74 2.15 13.66
CA HIS A 353 -7.20 1.22 14.69
C HIS A 353 -8.72 1.14 14.71
N THR A 354 -9.37 2.31 14.64
CA THR A 354 -10.83 2.48 14.75
C THR A 354 -11.52 2.63 13.40
N ASP A 355 -10.76 2.74 12.30
CA ASP A 355 -11.24 3.06 10.95
C ASP A 355 -12.10 4.35 10.91
N THR A 356 -11.72 5.38 11.68
CA THR A 356 -12.48 6.64 11.73
C THR A 356 -11.62 7.87 11.46
N LEU A 357 -12.23 8.87 10.83
CA LEU A 357 -11.65 10.20 10.69
C LEU A 357 -11.41 10.83 12.07
N LYS A 358 -10.17 11.25 12.33
CA LYS A 358 -9.74 11.93 13.56
C LYS A 358 -9.03 13.23 13.20
N GLU A 359 -9.43 14.29 13.88
CA GLU A 359 -8.93 15.66 13.76
C GLU A 359 -8.99 16.27 12.34
N GLN A 360 -9.43 17.52 12.26
CA GLN A 360 -9.54 18.22 10.99
C GLN A 360 -9.25 19.70 11.21
N LYS A 361 -8.34 20.26 10.42
CA LYS A 361 -7.88 21.63 10.56
C LYS A 361 -7.87 22.33 9.21
N ILE A 362 -8.49 23.51 9.16
CA ILE A 362 -8.36 24.42 8.02
C ILE A 362 -7.05 25.19 8.19
N ILE A 363 -6.25 25.18 7.13
CA ILE A 363 -4.96 25.86 6.96
C ILE A 363 -5.16 26.94 5.90
N ALA A 364 -4.64 28.14 6.13
CA ALA A 364 -4.86 29.30 5.25
C ALA A 364 -3.94 29.30 4.02
N GLU A 365 -2.93 28.44 4.05
CA GLU A 365 -1.94 28.22 3.01
C GLU A 365 -2.29 27.01 2.13
N GLU A 366 -1.77 27.01 0.90
CA GLU A 366 -1.80 25.86 0.00
C GLU A 366 -0.68 24.89 0.38
N VAL A 367 -1.00 23.60 0.61
CA VAL A 367 0.01 22.55 0.71
C VAL A 367 0.34 22.04 -0.69
N LEU A 368 1.60 22.21 -1.11
CA LEU A 368 2.10 21.83 -2.43
C LEU A 368 2.50 20.35 -2.53
N ASP A 369 3.15 19.85 -1.48
CA ASP A 369 3.61 18.47 -1.30
C ASP A 369 3.58 18.12 0.20
N MET A 370 3.40 16.84 0.53
CA MET A 370 3.40 16.29 1.88
C MET A 370 4.17 14.97 1.92
N LYS A 371 5.11 14.84 2.86
CA LYS A 371 5.79 13.58 3.21
C LYS A 371 5.73 13.37 4.72
N LEU A 372 5.59 12.13 5.17
CA LEU A 372 5.48 11.79 6.59
C LEU A 372 6.86 11.43 7.15
N SER A 373 7.07 11.66 8.45
CA SER A 373 8.28 11.23 9.14
C SER A 373 8.27 9.71 9.37
N ALA A 374 9.43 9.07 9.26
CA ALA A 374 9.57 7.64 9.48
C ALA A 374 9.39 7.23 10.96
N ASP A 375 9.43 8.18 11.89
CA ASP A 375 9.02 7.97 13.30
C ASP A 375 7.51 8.19 13.54
N SER A 376 6.74 8.45 12.47
CA SER A 376 5.28 8.61 12.44
C SER A 376 4.68 9.75 13.28
N LYS A 377 5.51 10.69 13.75
CA LYS A 377 5.06 11.86 14.54
C LYS A 377 4.69 13.09 13.72
N TYR A 378 5.27 13.27 12.53
CA TYR A 378 5.15 14.52 11.78
C TYR A 378 4.71 14.32 10.32
N ALA A 379 3.90 15.26 9.83
CA ALA A 379 3.76 15.53 8.41
C ALA A 379 4.63 16.74 8.03
N TYR A 380 5.67 16.51 7.24
CA TYR A 380 6.45 17.56 6.61
C TYR A 380 5.72 18.01 5.35
N VAL A 381 5.40 19.31 5.26
CA VAL A 381 4.71 19.90 4.11
C VAL A 381 5.52 21.02 3.49
N VAL A 382 5.45 21.12 2.16
CA VAL A 382 5.75 22.36 1.43
C VAL A 382 4.48 23.19 1.42
N TRP A 383 4.55 24.42 1.92
CA TRP A 383 3.41 25.35 1.95
C TRP A 383 3.68 26.58 1.10
N GLN A 384 2.63 27.16 0.51
CA GLN A 384 2.67 28.43 -0.21
C GLN A 384 1.46 29.31 0.15
N GLN A 385 1.68 30.62 0.30
CA GLN A 385 0.64 31.63 0.47
C GLN A 385 1.06 32.90 -0.29
N GLY A 386 0.50 33.08 -1.49
CA GLY A 386 0.96 34.13 -2.41
C GLY A 386 2.42 33.91 -2.82
N THR A 387 3.29 34.87 -2.50
CA THR A 387 4.75 34.79 -2.73
C THR A 387 5.53 34.22 -1.54
N ALA A 388 4.91 34.07 -0.37
CA ALA A 388 5.52 33.40 0.77
C ALA A 388 5.43 31.88 0.57
N ALA A 389 6.52 31.15 0.84
CA ALA A 389 6.55 29.70 0.80
C ALA A 389 7.60 29.15 1.76
N GLY A 390 7.48 27.88 2.12
CA GLY A 390 8.48 27.21 2.95
C GLY A 390 8.18 25.75 3.23
N VAL A 391 8.92 25.20 4.19
CA VAL A 391 8.73 23.85 4.72
C VAL A 391 8.29 23.95 6.18
N ARG A 392 7.40 23.06 6.60
CA ARG A 392 6.79 23.09 7.93
C ARG A 392 6.49 21.66 8.40
N ALA A 393 6.71 21.38 9.67
CA ALA A 393 6.21 20.17 10.30
C ALA A 393 4.87 20.43 10.99
N TYR A 394 3.88 19.60 10.69
CA TYR A 394 2.69 19.44 11.51
C TYR A 394 2.85 18.20 12.39
N ASP A 395 2.62 18.36 13.68
CA ASP A 395 2.46 17.28 14.64
C ASP A 395 1.19 16.46 14.33
N LEU A 396 1.30 15.14 14.25
CA LEU A 396 0.22 14.24 13.83
C LEU A 396 -0.72 13.79 14.98
N GLU A 397 -0.45 14.21 16.22
CA GLU A 397 -1.34 13.97 17.38
C GLU A 397 -2.28 15.17 17.64
N THR A 398 -1.88 16.38 17.23
CA THR A 398 -2.58 17.63 17.55
C THR A 398 -2.84 18.56 16.35
N LEU A 399 -2.39 18.17 15.16
CA LEU A 399 -2.38 18.96 13.92
C LEU A 399 -1.78 20.38 14.09
N ASN A 400 -0.89 20.59 15.05
CA ASN A 400 -0.25 21.88 15.30
C ASN A 400 1.10 22.00 14.61
N VAL A 401 1.52 23.25 14.38
CA VAL A 401 2.81 23.55 13.75
C VAL A 401 3.90 23.30 14.79
N ALA A 402 4.69 22.24 14.60
CA ALA A 402 5.83 21.93 15.46
C ALA A 402 7.01 22.87 15.17
N TRP A 403 7.29 23.12 13.89
CA TRP A 403 8.29 24.09 13.43
C TRP A 403 7.99 24.56 11.99
N ASN A 404 8.52 25.72 11.62
CA ASN A 404 8.32 26.34 10.31
C ASN A 404 9.59 27.03 9.81
N LEU A 405 10.07 26.63 8.62
CA LEU A 405 11.22 27.21 7.92
C LEU A 405 10.76 27.90 6.62
N PRO A 406 10.74 29.25 6.56
CA PRO A 406 10.50 29.97 5.32
C PRO A 406 11.58 29.63 4.28
N LEU A 407 11.17 29.13 3.12
CA LEU A 407 12.07 28.63 2.07
C LEU A 407 11.42 28.88 0.70
N SER A 408 11.60 30.10 0.20
CA SER A 408 11.09 30.49 -1.12
C SER A 408 11.64 29.59 -2.23
N GLY A 409 10.76 29.18 -3.15
CA GLY A 409 11.08 28.26 -4.24
C GLY A 409 10.99 26.77 -3.89
N ALA A 410 10.67 26.37 -2.65
CA ALA A 410 10.43 24.97 -2.31
C ALA A 410 9.23 24.39 -3.12
N LYS A 411 9.36 23.15 -3.60
CA LYS A 411 8.33 22.46 -4.42
C LYS A 411 8.04 21.02 -4.00
N GLN A 412 9.06 20.21 -3.72
CA GLN A 412 8.89 18.81 -3.28
C GLN A 412 9.85 18.46 -2.14
N LEU A 413 9.52 17.40 -1.41
CA LEU A 413 10.30 16.79 -0.34
C LEU A 413 10.67 15.35 -0.71
N ALA A 414 11.91 14.94 -0.43
CA ALA A 414 12.24 13.53 -0.32
C ALA A 414 11.65 12.96 0.97
N ALA A 415 11.06 11.77 0.93
CA ALA A 415 10.60 11.09 2.13
C ALA A 415 11.81 10.61 2.97
N PRO A 416 11.91 10.98 4.27
CA PRO A 416 12.86 10.35 5.18
C PRO A 416 12.62 8.85 5.27
N ARG A 417 13.68 8.06 5.41
CA ARG A 417 13.63 6.59 5.43
C ARG A 417 13.95 5.98 6.79
N SER A 418 14.37 6.78 7.77
CA SER A 418 14.78 6.32 9.10
C SER A 418 14.12 7.10 10.24
N ALA A 419 13.74 6.43 11.33
CA ALA A 419 13.34 7.11 12.56
C ALA A 419 14.50 7.92 13.21
N ALA A 420 15.73 7.73 12.72
CA ALA A 420 16.92 8.49 13.11
C ALA A 420 17.37 9.53 12.05
N SER A 421 16.57 9.79 11.01
CA SER A 421 16.89 10.81 9.99
C SER A 421 17.08 12.18 10.64
N GLN A 422 18.27 12.77 10.48
CA GLN A 422 18.60 14.11 10.99
C GLN A 422 18.39 15.22 9.93
N GLN A 423 18.04 14.84 8.70
CA GLN A 423 18.04 15.71 7.53
C GLN A 423 16.77 15.54 6.70
N LEU A 424 16.30 16.63 6.11
CA LEU A 424 15.18 16.64 5.16
C LEU A 424 15.63 17.37 3.88
N TYR A 425 15.43 16.72 2.73
CA TYR A 425 15.88 17.20 1.43
C TYR A 425 14.70 17.82 0.67
N VAL A 426 14.89 19.05 0.18
CA VAL A 426 13.83 19.87 -0.44
C VAL A 426 14.24 20.25 -1.86
N VAL A 427 13.42 19.88 -2.85
CA VAL A 427 13.58 20.37 -4.23
C VAL A 427 13.16 21.82 -4.29
N LYS A 428 14.08 22.68 -4.75
CA LYS A 428 13.86 24.10 -4.97
C LYS A 428 13.91 24.43 -6.46
N ASN A 429 12.79 24.92 -6.98
CA ASN A 429 12.62 25.46 -8.33
C ASN A 429 11.87 26.81 -8.26
N ASN A 430 12.46 27.86 -8.82
CA ASN A 430 11.90 29.22 -8.81
C ASN A 430 10.97 29.51 -10.02
N GLY A 431 10.84 28.59 -10.97
CA GLY A 431 10.05 28.71 -12.20
C GLY A 431 10.87 28.45 -13.47
N SER A 432 10.21 28.38 -14.63
CA SER A 432 10.84 28.09 -15.93
C SER A 432 12.09 28.94 -16.20
N GLY A 433 13.13 28.30 -16.74
CA GLY A 433 14.45 28.89 -16.97
C GLY A 433 15.35 28.97 -15.73
N SER A 434 14.84 28.67 -14.52
CA SER A 434 15.63 28.75 -13.28
C SER A 434 16.39 27.46 -13.00
N ALA A 435 17.70 27.58 -12.71
CA ALA A 435 18.49 26.46 -12.23
C ALA A 435 17.93 25.88 -10.92
N GLN A 436 17.62 24.57 -10.91
CA GLN A 436 17.09 23.87 -9.75
C GLN A 436 18.20 23.47 -8.75
N SER A 437 17.80 23.26 -7.49
CA SER A 437 18.70 22.90 -6.39
C SER A 437 18.02 22.01 -5.35
N ILE A 438 18.82 21.21 -4.62
CA ILE A 438 18.39 20.47 -3.44
C ILE A 438 18.87 21.21 -2.20
N VAL A 439 17.94 21.65 -1.36
CA VAL A 439 18.22 22.29 -0.07
C VAL A 439 18.18 21.22 1.02
N VAL A 440 19.16 21.21 1.91
CA VAL A 440 19.20 20.29 3.06
C VAL A 440 18.88 21.05 4.35
N VAL A 441 17.84 20.57 5.03
CA VAL A 441 17.33 21.11 6.30
C VAL A 441 17.72 20.18 7.44
N ASP A 442 18.31 20.72 8.49
CA ASP A 442 18.56 20.00 9.75
C ASP A 442 17.24 19.87 10.53
N LEU A 443 16.85 18.65 10.87
CA LEU A 443 15.58 18.34 11.55
C LEU A 443 15.59 18.61 13.07
N ASN A 444 16.74 18.91 13.67
CA ASN A 444 16.88 19.26 15.09
C ASN A 444 16.99 20.79 15.27
N ALA A 445 17.75 21.46 14.39
CA ALA A 445 17.90 22.91 14.40
C ALA A 445 16.77 23.64 13.64
N HIS A 446 16.03 22.93 12.77
CA HIS A 446 14.99 23.44 11.88
C HIS A 446 15.51 24.50 10.89
N THR A 447 16.78 24.40 10.49
CA THR A 447 17.49 25.36 9.63
C THR A 447 18.05 24.70 8.38
N GLN A 448 18.07 25.44 7.27
CA GLN A 448 18.89 25.11 6.11
C GLN A 448 20.38 25.18 6.48
N PHE A 449 21.15 24.13 6.20
CA PHE A 449 22.62 24.11 6.42
C PHE A 449 23.43 23.84 5.14
N ALA A 450 22.83 23.21 4.13
CA ALA A 450 23.49 22.93 2.85
C ALA A 450 22.54 23.16 1.66
N THR A 451 23.12 23.32 0.47
CA THR A 451 22.38 23.39 -0.80
C THR A 451 23.27 22.90 -1.94
N TYR A 452 22.73 22.01 -2.77
CA TYR A 452 23.42 21.39 -3.89
C TYR A 452 22.73 21.78 -5.21
N SER A 453 23.51 22.27 -6.18
CA SER A 453 23.00 22.64 -7.50
C SER A 453 22.82 21.41 -8.38
N VAL A 454 21.64 21.24 -8.98
CA VAL A 454 21.35 20.14 -9.92
C VAL A 454 21.18 20.61 -11.37
N GLY A 455 21.23 21.93 -11.60
CA GLY A 455 21.56 22.53 -12.91
C GLY A 455 20.46 22.51 -13.98
N THR A 456 19.36 21.78 -13.76
CA THR A 456 18.22 21.75 -14.71
C THR A 456 17.47 23.08 -14.73
N THR A 457 16.92 23.47 -15.87
CA THR A 457 16.21 24.75 -16.08
C THR A 457 14.77 24.60 -16.58
N HIS A 458 14.23 23.37 -16.61
CA HIS A 458 12.87 23.07 -17.07
C HIS A 458 11.81 23.60 -16.09
N SER A 459 10.57 23.79 -16.54
CA SER A 459 9.55 24.50 -15.76
C SER A 459 9.07 23.70 -14.55
N LEU A 460 9.00 22.38 -14.69
CA LEU A 460 8.58 21.44 -13.66
C LEU A 460 9.70 21.18 -12.64
N SER A 461 9.34 21.03 -11.36
CA SER A 461 10.28 20.61 -10.33
C SER A 461 10.67 19.15 -10.49
N LEU A 462 11.96 18.81 -10.31
CA LEU A 462 12.40 17.41 -10.24
C LEU A 462 11.58 16.62 -9.21
N VAL A 463 11.28 15.37 -9.54
CA VAL A 463 10.72 14.38 -8.59
C VAL A 463 11.89 13.71 -7.86
N VAL A 464 11.77 13.46 -6.55
CA VAL A 464 12.90 13.00 -5.72
C VAL A 464 12.53 11.89 -4.74
N GLY A 465 13.45 10.93 -4.56
CA GLY A 465 13.37 9.89 -3.55
C GLY A 465 14.74 9.57 -2.94
N LEU A 466 14.75 8.98 -1.75
CA LEU A 466 15.94 8.74 -0.92
C LEU A 466 16.14 7.23 -0.71
N THR A 467 17.38 6.75 -0.81
CA THR A 467 17.73 5.35 -0.50
C THR A 467 17.46 5.01 0.97
N PRO A 468 17.17 3.74 1.32
CA PRO A 468 16.93 3.34 2.72
C PRO A 468 18.09 3.64 3.68
N ASP A 469 19.31 3.78 3.16
CA ASP A 469 20.52 4.12 3.92
C ASP A 469 20.83 5.64 3.97
N GLU A 470 19.98 6.45 3.35
CA GLU A 470 20.01 7.91 3.22
C GLU A 470 21.28 8.53 2.60
N LYS A 471 22.10 7.72 1.90
CA LYS A 471 23.33 8.19 1.24
C LYS A 471 23.12 8.72 -0.19
N THR A 472 22.06 8.29 -0.87
CA THR A 472 21.81 8.67 -2.27
C THR A 472 20.38 9.18 -2.44
N LEU A 473 20.24 10.36 -3.02
CA LEU A 473 18.99 10.80 -3.61
C LEU A 473 18.95 10.36 -5.08
N TYR A 474 17.84 9.79 -5.51
CA TYR A 474 17.50 9.65 -6.92
C TYR A 474 16.55 10.77 -7.31
N LEU A 475 16.83 11.39 -8.45
CA LEU A 475 16.10 12.51 -8.99
C LEU A 475 15.64 12.16 -10.40
N VAL A 476 14.40 12.48 -10.75
CA VAL A 476 13.91 12.38 -12.13
C VAL A 476 13.40 13.73 -12.59
N ASP A 477 13.79 14.08 -13.82
CA ASP A 477 13.16 15.15 -14.57
C ASP A 477 11.80 14.67 -15.10
N PRO A 478 10.67 15.27 -14.66
CA PRO A 478 9.35 14.91 -15.16
C PRO A 478 9.09 15.47 -16.57
N SER A 479 9.95 16.38 -17.07
CA SER A 479 9.69 17.17 -18.26
C SER A 479 9.72 16.37 -19.56
N THR A 480 8.79 16.72 -20.46
CA THR A 480 8.84 16.44 -21.90
C THR A 480 8.78 17.74 -22.71
N GLU A 481 9.11 18.88 -22.08
CA GLU A 481 9.14 20.20 -22.72
C GLU A 481 10.20 20.22 -23.83
N ASP A 482 9.97 21.02 -24.88
CA ASP A 482 10.86 21.18 -26.04
C ASP A 482 11.31 19.86 -26.73
N HIS A 483 10.52 18.78 -26.56
CA HIS A 483 10.83 17.41 -26.99
C HIS A 483 12.11 16.81 -26.38
N LEU A 484 12.57 17.33 -25.24
CA LEU A 484 13.64 16.73 -24.47
C LEU A 484 13.12 15.47 -23.76
N ALA A 485 13.92 14.41 -23.78
CA ALA A 485 13.59 13.17 -23.07
C ALA A 485 13.78 13.36 -21.56
N PRO A 486 12.83 12.93 -20.72
CA PRO A 486 13.01 12.90 -19.27
C PRO A 486 14.18 11.97 -18.90
N PHE A 487 14.77 12.14 -17.72
CA PHE A 487 15.94 11.37 -17.32
C PHE A 487 15.97 11.09 -15.81
N ILE A 488 16.71 10.05 -15.42
CA ILE A 488 17.09 9.78 -14.03
C ILE A 488 18.52 10.23 -13.76
N ALA A 489 18.72 10.79 -12.57
CA ALA A 489 19.99 11.25 -12.02
C ALA A 489 20.13 10.79 -10.56
N SER A 490 21.35 10.82 -10.03
CA SER A 490 21.62 10.64 -8.60
C SER A 490 22.34 11.85 -8.00
N LEU A 491 22.25 11.96 -6.68
CA LEU A 491 23.04 12.89 -5.87
C LEU A 491 23.51 12.20 -4.59
N ASP A 492 24.83 12.17 -4.37
CA ASP A 492 25.42 11.74 -3.09
C ASP A 492 25.14 12.79 -2.00
N THR A 493 24.45 12.39 -0.93
CA THR A 493 23.92 13.33 0.08
C THR A 493 24.99 13.95 0.97
N ARG A 494 26.20 13.37 1.00
CA ARG A 494 27.32 13.83 1.83
C ARG A 494 28.17 14.89 1.13
N SER A 495 28.38 14.73 -0.16
CA SER A 495 29.30 15.52 -0.98
C SER A 495 28.58 16.47 -1.95
N GLY A 496 27.28 16.29 -2.17
CA GLY A 496 26.51 17.04 -3.14
C GLY A 496 26.85 16.71 -4.59
N GLN A 497 27.59 15.63 -4.86
CA GLN A 497 27.96 15.22 -6.22
C GLN A 497 26.72 14.73 -6.97
N TYR A 498 26.25 15.55 -7.91
CA TYR A 498 25.15 15.25 -8.82
C TYR A 498 25.65 14.56 -10.09
N SER A 499 24.90 13.60 -10.62
CA SER A 499 25.22 12.91 -11.88
C SER A 499 23.96 12.43 -12.60
N VAL A 500 23.77 12.87 -13.84
CA VAL A 500 22.75 12.31 -14.74
C VAL A 500 23.17 10.88 -15.12
N LEU A 501 22.25 9.92 -14.99
CA LEU A 501 22.52 8.50 -15.17
C LEU A 501 22.05 7.98 -16.52
N GLN A 502 20.78 8.21 -16.87
CA GLN A 502 20.17 7.69 -18.10
C GLN A 502 18.92 8.47 -18.52
N THR A 503 18.72 8.66 -19.83
CA THR A 503 17.45 9.14 -20.38
C THR A 503 16.39 8.04 -20.37
N ILE A 504 15.19 8.41 -19.94
CA ILE A 504 13.99 7.56 -19.94
C ILE A 504 13.47 7.49 -21.38
N ASN A 505 13.01 6.31 -21.79
CA ASN A 505 12.47 6.07 -23.12
C ASN A 505 11.06 5.47 -23.05
N PRO A 506 10.14 5.84 -23.97
CA PRO A 506 10.29 6.84 -25.04
C PRO A 506 10.42 8.28 -24.49
N ALA A 507 10.88 9.21 -25.33
CA ALA A 507 11.12 10.60 -24.93
C ALA A 507 9.87 11.37 -24.50
N ASP A 508 8.66 10.85 -24.76
CA ASP A 508 7.39 11.42 -24.29
C ASP A 508 6.83 10.70 -23.05
N ALA A 509 7.62 9.86 -22.37
CA ALA A 509 7.28 9.21 -21.12
C ALA A 509 7.53 10.11 -19.88
N GLY A 510 6.91 11.29 -19.86
CA GLY A 510 6.98 12.23 -18.73
C GLY A 510 6.54 11.57 -17.42
N VAL A 511 7.29 11.80 -16.34
CA VAL A 511 7.14 11.11 -15.05
C VAL A 511 6.34 11.95 -14.05
N HIS A 512 5.50 11.31 -13.23
CA HIS A 512 4.70 11.97 -12.20
C HIS A 512 5.06 11.59 -10.75
N ASP A 513 5.55 10.38 -10.51
CA ASP A 513 5.98 9.92 -9.18
C ASP A 513 7.20 8.99 -9.29
N LEU A 514 7.98 8.94 -8.21
CA LEU A 514 9.22 8.17 -8.07
C LEU A 514 9.23 7.54 -6.69
N GLN A 515 9.51 6.23 -6.62
CA GLN A 515 9.84 5.56 -5.38
C GLN A 515 11.17 4.81 -5.49
N VAL A 516 12.08 5.08 -4.55
CA VAL A 516 13.27 4.27 -4.34
C VAL A 516 12.88 3.03 -3.53
N LEU A 517 12.96 1.85 -4.13
CA LEU A 517 12.54 0.60 -3.51
C LEU A 517 13.59 0.18 -2.46
N ASP A 518 14.83 -0.01 -2.93
CA ASP A 518 15.98 -0.48 -2.16
C ASP A 518 17.24 0.39 -2.46
N GLY A 519 18.45 -0.18 -2.45
CA GLY A 519 19.68 0.54 -2.83
C GLY A 519 19.95 0.59 -4.34
N ASP A 520 19.41 -0.39 -5.08
CA ASP A 520 19.74 -0.72 -6.47
C ASP A 520 18.54 -0.56 -7.43
N GLN A 521 17.33 -0.31 -6.93
CA GLN A 521 16.10 -0.23 -7.73
C GLN A 521 15.26 1.04 -7.45
N VAL A 522 14.86 1.72 -8.53
CA VAL A 522 13.99 2.91 -8.48
C VAL A 522 12.81 2.75 -9.42
N LEU A 523 11.59 2.81 -8.87
CA LEU A 523 10.33 2.69 -9.58
C LEU A 523 9.79 4.07 -9.98
N LEU A 524 9.41 4.24 -11.25
CA LEU A 524 8.95 5.49 -11.87
C LEU A 524 7.54 5.33 -12.47
N GLY A 525 6.64 6.27 -12.19
CA GLY A 525 5.30 6.32 -12.76
C GLY A 525 5.23 7.31 -13.93
N THR A 526 4.80 6.85 -15.12
CA THR A 526 4.75 7.69 -16.33
C THR A 526 3.33 8.14 -16.67
N ASN A 527 3.21 9.31 -17.28
CA ASN A 527 1.97 9.85 -17.84
C ASN A 527 1.61 9.25 -19.21
N LYS A 528 2.44 8.35 -19.75
CA LYS A 528 2.34 7.86 -21.12
C LYS A 528 1.45 6.61 -21.16
N GLN A 529 0.33 6.72 -21.86
CA GLN A 529 -0.61 5.61 -22.04
C GLN A 529 0.06 4.42 -22.77
N GLY A 530 -0.29 3.21 -22.35
CA GLY A 530 0.30 1.96 -22.84
C GLY A 530 1.68 1.64 -22.29
N ILE A 531 2.19 2.39 -21.32
CA ILE A 531 3.50 2.18 -20.69
C ILE A 531 3.34 1.86 -19.21
N ALA A 532 4.00 0.78 -18.78
CA ALA A 532 4.06 0.36 -17.39
C ALA A 532 4.90 1.33 -16.55
N PRO A 533 4.71 1.36 -15.21
CA PRO A 533 5.73 1.87 -14.31
C PRO A 533 7.09 1.24 -14.65
N LEU A 534 8.13 2.05 -14.70
CA LEU A 534 9.47 1.64 -15.11
C LEU A 534 10.34 1.46 -13.87
N ILE A 535 11.02 0.33 -13.74
CA ILE A 535 12.06 0.15 -12.72
C ILE A 535 13.41 0.40 -13.38
N TYR A 536 14.11 1.41 -12.90
CA TYR A 536 15.52 1.63 -13.15
C TYR A 536 16.35 0.68 -12.27
N ASP A 537 17.24 -0.06 -12.91
CA ASP A 537 18.23 -0.91 -12.26
C ASP A 537 19.59 -0.18 -12.23
N VAL A 538 20.09 0.09 -11.03
CA VAL A 538 21.32 0.90 -10.82
C VAL A 538 22.57 0.14 -11.25
N ALA A 539 22.59 -1.18 -11.06
CA ALA A 539 23.72 -2.03 -11.41
C ALA A 539 23.78 -2.30 -12.93
N ALA A 540 22.65 -2.65 -13.54
CA ALA A 540 22.55 -2.90 -14.98
C ALA A 540 22.45 -1.62 -15.82
N LYS A 541 22.11 -0.47 -15.20
CA LYS A 541 21.89 0.84 -15.84
C LYS A 541 20.88 0.77 -16.98
N SER A 542 19.72 0.21 -16.66
CA SER A 542 18.64 -0.05 -17.62
C SER A 542 17.28 0.12 -16.98
N PHE A 543 16.29 0.46 -17.81
CA PHE A 543 14.89 0.45 -17.43
C PHE A 543 14.23 -0.88 -17.84
N ARG A 544 13.40 -1.44 -16.96
CA ARG A 544 12.47 -2.53 -17.25
C ARG A 544 11.04 -2.10 -16.95
N ALA A 545 10.06 -2.59 -17.71
CA ALA A 545 8.65 -2.43 -17.36
C ALA A 545 8.33 -3.29 -16.11
N ILE A 546 7.45 -2.81 -15.24
CA ILE A 546 6.94 -3.59 -14.09
C ILE A 546 6.04 -4.76 -14.55
N THR A 547 5.42 -4.64 -15.74
CA THR A 547 4.70 -5.71 -16.45
C THR A 547 4.61 -5.37 -17.94
N ASP A 548 4.57 -6.39 -18.79
CA ASP A 548 4.15 -6.24 -20.19
C ASP A 548 2.61 -6.24 -20.31
N GLY A 549 2.10 -6.03 -21.53
CA GLY A 549 0.72 -6.38 -21.91
C GLY A 549 -0.37 -5.36 -21.60
N ILE A 550 -0.02 -4.17 -21.10
CA ILE A 550 -0.99 -3.12 -20.70
C ILE A 550 -1.80 -2.59 -21.90
N PRO A 551 -3.12 -2.38 -21.78
CA PRO A 551 -3.92 -1.77 -22.84
C PRO A 551 -3.41 -0.38 -23.25
N SER A 552 -3.35 -0.11 -24.55
CA SER A 552 -2.69 1.08 -25.12
C SER A 552 -3.27 2.44 -24.70
N GLY A 553 -4.49 2.47 -24.15
CA GLY A 553 -5.11 3.68 -23.61
C GLY A 553 -4.95 3.85 -22.08
N TRP A 554 -4.27 2.92 -21.39
CA TRP A 554 -4.14 2.95 -19.93
C TRP A 554 -2.87 3.66 -19.49
N SER A 555 -3.00 4.63 -18.59
CA SER A 555 -1.91 5.12 -17.74
C SER A 555 -1.94 4.38 -16.39
N LEU A 556 -0.78 4.19 -15.77
CA LEU A 556 -0.58 3.41 -14.55
C LEU A 556 0.14 4.22 -13.46
N PRO A 557 -0.57 5.09 -12.72
CA PRO A 557 -0.11 5.53 -11.40
C PRO A 557 0.06 4.32 -10.46
N PHE A 558 0.91 4.49 -9.44
CA PHE A 558 1.24 3.45 -8.47
C PHE A 558 1.40 4.00 -7.05
N VAL A 559 1.27 3.12 -6.06
CA VAL A 559 1.67 3.34 -4.67
C VAL A 559 2.33 2.04 -4.17
N TYR A 560 3.26 2.16 -3.24
CA TYR A 560 4.02 1.07 -2.65
C TYR A 560 3.56 0.84 -1.20
N SER A 561 3.70 -0.39 -0.70
CA SER A 561 3.60 -0.68 0.74
C SER A 561 4.68 0.09 1.52
N PRO A 562 4.45 0.52 2.79
CA PRO A 562 5.44 1.28 3.56
C PRO A 562 6.82 0.60 3.67
N ASP A 563 6.82 -0.73 3.71
CA ASP A 563 7.98 -1.64 3.67
C ASP A 563 8.65 -1.81 2.28
N GLY A 564 8.00 -1.42 1.19
CA GLY A 564 8.48 -1.52 -0.20
C GLY A 564 8.18 -2.85 -0.93
N LYS A 565 7.68 -3.87 -0.25
CA LYS A 565 7.48 -5.24 -0.78
C LYS A 565 6.42 -5.38 -1.88
N VAL A 566 5.40 -4.52 -1.87
CA VAL A 566 4.25 -4.65 -2.79
C VAL A 566 4.02 -3.33 -3.51
N VAL A 567 3.96 -3.40 -4.83
CA VAL A 567 3.52 -2.29 -5.67
C VAL A 567 2.05 -2.52 -6.01
N PHE A 568 1.23 -1.51 -5.77
CA PHE A 568 -0.15 -1.47 -6.22
C PHE A 568 -0.22 -0.43 -7.33
N THR A 569 -0.80 -0.79 -8.48
CA THR A 569 -0.99 0.13 -9.61
C THR A 569 -2.46 0.23 -9.97
N MET A 570 -2.86 1.32 -10.64
CA MET A 570 -4.25 1.60 -10.99
C MET A 570 -4.38 1.85 -12.49
N GLY A 571 -5.06 0.94 -13.19
CA GLY A 571 -5.43 1.02 -14.60
C GLY A 571 -6.38 2.16 -14.90
N GLN A 572 -5.86 3.32 -15.28
CA GLN A 572 -6.69 4.48 -15.66
C GLN A 572 -7.27 4.28 -17.06
N TYR A 573 -8.59 4.15 -17.16
CA TYR A 573 -9.33 4.18 -18.42
C TYR A 573 -10.43 5.24 -18.40
N TRP A 574 -10.89 5.68 -19.57
CA TRP A 574 -11.89 6.75 -19.68
C TRP A 574 -13.20 6.20 -20.23
N ASP A 575 -14.30 6.44 -19.51
CA ASP A 575 -15.66 6.19 -20.00
C ASP A 575 -16.58 7.34 -19.61
N GLY A 576 -17.46 7.78 -20.52
CA GLY A 576 -18.29 8.97 -20.36
C GLY A 576 -17.54 10.29 -20.11
N GLY A 577 -16.21 10.32 -20.31
CA GLY A 577 -15.33 11.43 -19.92
C GLY A 577 -14.85 11.38 -18.46
N ILE A 578 -15.25 10.36 -17.70
CA ILE A 578 -14.80 10.10 -16.32
C ILE A 578 -13.62 9.11 -16.38
N PRO A 579 -12.47 9.42 -15.73
CA PRO A 579 -11.40 8.46 -15.54
C PRO A 579 -11.76 7.47 -14.40
N TYR A 580 -11.86 6.20 -14.76
CA TYR A 580 -11.95 5.06 -13.87
C TYR A 580 -10.58 4.42 -13.69
N TYR A 581 -10.30 3.90 -12.51
CA TYR A 581 -8.98 3.44 -12.09
C TYR A 581 -9.08 2.03 -11.51
N SER A 582 -8.57 1.06 -12.25
CA SER A 582 -8.64 -0.37 -11.93
C SER A 582 -7.43 -0.82 -11.10
N PHE A 583 -7.62 -1.06 -9.79
CA PHE A 583 -6.58 -1.57 -8.91
C PHE A 583 -6.01 -2.91 -9.39
N VAL A 584 -4.67 -3.03 -9.36
CA VAL A 584 -3.92 -4.27 -9.60
C VAL A 584 -2.79 -4.35 -8.58
N ARG A 585 -2.73 -5.44 -7.81
CA ARG A 585 -1.60 -5.74 -6.93
C ARG A 585 -0.50 -6.46 -7.72
N LEU A 586 0.69 -5.87 -7.72
CA LEU A 586 1.93 -6.38 -8.31
C LEU A 586 2.94 -6.65 -7.19
N ASP A 587 3.08 -7.93 -6.80
CA ASP A 587 4.14 -8.32 -5.87
C ASP A 587 5.52 -8.15 -6.56
N SER A 588 6.51 -7.66 -5.83
CA SER A 588 7.82 -7.18 -6.33
C SER A 588 8.67 -8.18 -7.15
N TYR A 589 8.29 -9.46 -7.20
CA TYR A 589 8.95 -10.51 -8.00
C TYR A 589 8.12 -11.02 -9.18
N ARG A 590 6.81 -10.71 -9.26
CA ARG A 590 5.97 -11.07 -10.42
C ARG A 590 6.21 -10.16 -11.63
N LEU A 591 7.30 -9.40 -11.57
CA LEU A 591 7.92 -8.60 -12.63
C LEU A 591 8.52 -9.56 -13.67
N ASN A 592 7.65 -10.29 -14.36
CA ASN A 592 8.04 -11.48 -15.10
C ASN A 592 9.13 -11.16 -16.12
N MET A 593 10.28 -11.85 -16.01
CA MET A 593 11.19 -12.05 -17.14
C MET A 593 10.54 -13.01 -18.15
N ALA A 594 9.42 -12.57 -18.74
CA ALA A 594 8.68 -13.34 -19.72
C ALA A 594 9.43 -13.30 -21.06
N THR A 595 9.85 -14.47 -21.56
CA THR A 595 10.48 -14.59 -22.88
C THR A 595 9.44 -14.58 -24.03
N GLY A 596 8.38 -13.80 -23.86
CA GLY A 596 7.18 -13.74 -24.69
C GLY A 596 6.13 -12.83 -24.03
N PRO A 597 5.13 -12.33 -24.77
CA PRO A 597 4.20 -11.33 -24.26
C PRO A 597 3.37 -11.86 -23.09
N VAL A 598 3.43 -11.18 -21.93
CA VAL A 598 2.46 -11.38 -20.85
C VAL A 598 1.09 -10.98 -21.37
N VAL A 599 0.15 -11.94 -21.41
CA VAL A 599 -1.24 -11.65 -21.72
C VAL A 599 -1.88 -11.06 -20.47
N TRP A 600 -2.41 -9.84 -20.57
CA TRP A 600 -3.26 -9.25 -19.55
C TRP A 600 -4.61 -9.99 -19.56
N ASP A 601 -4.69 -11.10 -18.81
CA ASP A 601 -5.84 -12.02 -18.83
C ASP A 601 -6.92 -11.67 -17.79
N GLY A 602 -6.59 -10.81 -16.82
CA GLY A 602 -7.46 -10.42 -15.72
C GLY A 602 -7.88 -11.56 -14.78
N SER A 603 -7.27 -12.75 -14.88
CA SER A 603 -7.82 -13.98 -14.28
C SER A 603 -7.26 -14.32 -12.89
N ASN A 604 -6.04 -13.86 -12.58
CA ASN A 604 -5.32 -14.21 -11.34
C ASN A 604 -5.07 -13.02 -10.37
N HIS A 605 -5.46 -11.80 -10.76
CA HIS A 605 -5.32 -10.59 -9.94
C HIS A 605 -6.70 -9.95 -9.76
N PRO A 606 -7.13 -9.61 -8.52
CA PRO A 606 -8.41 -8.97 -8.30
C PRO A 606 -8.39 -7.53 -8.82
N VAL A 607 -9.28 -7.23 -9.78
CA VAL A 607 -9.37 -5.93 -10.46
C VAL A 607 -10.60 -5.16 -9.99
N TRP A 608 -10.41 -3.98 -9.40
CA TRP A 608 -11.49 -3.15 -8.84
C TRP A 608 -11.42 -1.72 -9.37
N SER A 609 -12.49 -1.18 -9.97
CA SER A 609 -12.51 0.16 -10.55
C SER A 609 -13.08 1.24 -9.61
N VAL A 610 -12.42 2.40 -9.59
CA VAL A 610 -12.81 3.60 -8.83
C VAL A 610 -12.78 4.84 -9.73
N GLY A 611 -13.74 5.77 -9.61
CA GLY A 611 -13.84 6.95 -10.49
C GLY A 611 -13.43 8.27 -9.81
N PHE A 612 -12.64 9.10 -10.49
CA PHE A 612 -12.25 10.44 -9.98
C PHE A 612 -12.57 11.57 -10.96
N GLY A 613 -12.54 12.82 -10.49
CA GLY A 613 -12.39 14.00 -11.35
C GLY A 613 -10.92 14.21 -11.75
N GLN A 614 -10.68 14.93 -12.85
CA GLN A 614 -9.33 15.10 -13.42
C GLN A 614 -8.35 15.88 -12.52
N ASP A 615 -7.12 15.35 -12.42
CA ASP A 615 -5.87 16.04 -12.05
C ASP A 615 -5.73 16.50 -10.60
N VAL A 616 -5.99 15.63 -9.60
CA VAL A 616 -6.07 16.11 -8.19
C VAL A 616 -5.35 15.28 -7.13
N VAL A 617 -5.47 13.95 -7.08
CA VAL A 617 -4.79 13.17 -6.03
C VAL A 617 -3.42 12.71 -6.51
N THR A 618 -2.34 13.10 -5.81
CA THR A 618 -0.98 12.67 -6.15
C THR A 618 -0.75 11.18 -5.86
N ARG A 619 -1.38 10.67 -4.80
CA ARG A 619 -1.41 9.25 -4.43
C ARG A 619 -2.86 8.91 -4.03
N PRO A 620 -3.66 8.26 -4.90
CA PRO A 620 -5.10 8.07 -4.68
C PRO A 620 -5.48 7.01 -3.63
N PHE A 621 -4.51 6.42 -2.93
CA PHE A 621 -4.73 5.44 -1.88
C PHE A 621 -3.49 5.30 -1.00
N ALA A 622 -3.66 4.67 0.16
CA ALA A 622 -2.60 4.36 1.11
C ALA A 622 -2.79 2.93 1.62
N VAL A 623 -1.70 2.16 1.66
CA VAL A 623 -1.71 0.78 2.17
C VAL A 623 -1.11 0.75 3.56
N VAL A 624 -1.80 0.10 4.48
CA VAL A 624 -1.47 0.03 5.90
C VAL A 624 -1.22 -1.43 6.26
N TYR A 625 0.05 -1.75 6.50
CA TYR A 625 0.44 -3.01 7.13
C TYR A 625 0.49 -2.82 8.66
N ARG A 626 0.09 -3.85 9.42
CA ARG A 626 -0.19 -3.77 10.87
C ARG A 626 0.82 -4.48 11.77
#